data_AF-A0A259C6N9-F1
#
_entry.id   AF-A0A259C6N9-F1
#
_cell.length_a   1.000
_cell.length_b   1.000
_cell.length_c   1.000
_cell.angle_alpha   90.00
_cell.angle_beta   90.00
_cell.angle_gamma   90.00
#
_symmetry.space_group_name_H-M   'P 1'
#
loop_
_entity.id
_entity.type
_entity.pdbx_description
1 polymer ?
#
loop_
_entity_poly.entity_id
_entity_poly.type
_entity_poly.pdbx_seq_one_letter_code
_entity_poly.pdbx_strand_id
1 'polypeptide(L)'
;VAGTPLADQKPLDPLEFVRTIAVARITMPRARVRLSAGRQELGRAVQAMCFQAGANSIFYGEQLLTTGNPEAEQDRKLLAELGLKTKQSCKAEVLV
;
A
#
# COMPACT_ATOMS: atom_id res chain seq x y z
N VAL A 1 0.93 -17.96 5.48
CA VAL A 1 1.86 -18.06 6.63
C VAL A 1 1.75 -19.46 7.19
N ALA A 2 2.86 -20.18 7.38
CA ALA A 2 2.81 -21.57 7.88
C ALA A 2 2.06 -21.66 9.22
N GLY A 3 1.22 -22.68 9.37
CA GLY A 3 0.45 -22.91 10.60
C GLY A 3 -0.88 -22.16 10.72
N THR A 4 -1.24 -21.27 9.78
CA THR A 4 -2.60 -20.69 9.74
C THR A 4 -3.55 -21.55 8.90
N PRO A 5 -4.87 -21.55 9.15
CA PRO A 5 -5.84 -22.24 8.30
C PRO A 5 -5.86 -21.77 6.83
N LEU A 6 -5.23 -20.63 6.54
CA LEU A 6 -5.13 -20.04 5.21
C LEU A 6 -3.73 -20.22 4.58
N ALA A 7 -2.87 -21.07 5.17
CA ALA A 7 -1.48 -21.23 4.73
C ALA A 7 -1.35 -21.64 3.26
N ASP A 8 -2.23 -22.53 2.79
CA ASP A 8 -2.18 -23.15 1.45
C ASP A 8 -3.17 -22.51 0.47
N GLN A 9 -3.71 -21.34 0.80
CA GLN A 9 -4.62 -20.63 -0.09
C GLN A 9 -3.90 -20.15 -1.35
N LYS A 10 -4.61 -20.21 -2.48
CA LYS A 10 -4.10 -19.69 -3.75
C LYS A 10 -3.92 -18.16 -3.67
N PRO A 11 -2.85 -17.60 -4.25
CA PRO A 11 -2.72 -16.16 -4.41
C PRO A 11 -3.90 -15.59 -5.20
N LEU A 12 -4.33 -14.38 -4.83
CA LEU A 12 -5.36 -13.63 -5.55
C LEU A 12 -4.82 -13.14 -6.90
N ASP A 13 -5.68 -13.04 -7.92
CA ASP A 13 -5.33 -12.34 -9.15
C ASP A 13 -4.97 -10.87 -8.82
N PRO A 14 -3.80 -10.37 -9.23
CA PRO A 14 -3.43 -8.97 -9.04
C PRO A 14 -4.46 -7.96 -9.54
N LEU A 15 -5.21 -8.27 -10.60
CA LEU A 15 -6.24 -7.38 -11.14
C LEU A 15 -7.51 -7.37 -10.29
N GLU A 16 -7.84 -8.46 -9.59
CA GLU A 16 -8.93 -8.44 -8.60
C GLU A 16 -8.58 -7.52 -7.42
N PHE A 17 -7.31 -7.50 -7.03
CA PHE A 17 -6.83 -6.58 -6.02
C PHE A 17 -6.96 -5.10 -6.46
N VAL A 18 -6.51 -4.77 -7.68
CA VAL A 18 -6.68 -3.43 -8.27
C VAL A 18 -8.15 -3.04 -8.36
N ARG A 19 -9.02 -3.96 -8.82
CA ARG A 19 -10.47 -3.74 -8.90
C ARG A 19 -11.06 -3.42 -7.54
N THR A 20 -10.64 -4.13 -6.49
CA THR A 20 -11.11 -3.90 -5.11
C THR A 20 -10.78 -2.48 -4.65
N ILE A 21 -9.57 -1.98 -4.96
CA ILE A 21 -9.18 -0.60 -4.66
C ILE A 21 -10.05 0.40 -5.43
N ALA A 22 -10.30 0.16 -6.72
CA ALA A 22 -11.14 1.02 -7.55
C ALA A 22 -12.56 1.12 -7.00
N VAL A 23 -13.16 -0.02 -6.65
CA VAL A 23 -14.49 -0.08 -6.02
C VAL A 23 -14.50 0.72 -4.72
N ALA A 24 -13.52 0.50 -3.83
CA ALA A 24 -13.44 1.22 -2.57
C ALA A 24 -13.33 2.75 -2.76
N ARG A 25 -12.55 3.22 -3.75
CA ARG A 25 -12.45 4.64 -4.10
C ARG A 25 -13.78 5.19 -4.60
N ILE A 26 -14.46 4.47 -5.49
CA ILE A 26 -15.74 4.91 -6.07
C ILE A 26 -16.83 4.97 -5.00
N THR A 27 -16.95 3.94 -4.15
CA THR A 27 -17.99 3.87 -3.12
C THR A 27 -17.71 4.81 -1.94
N MET A 28 -16.43 5.14 -1.67
CA MET A 28 -16.01 5.99 -0.55
C MET A 28 -15.07 7.11 -1.03
N PRO A 29 -15.57 8.11 -1.80
CA PRO A 29 -14.73 9.08 -2.50
C PRO A 29 -13.88 9.96 -1.58
N ARG A 30 -14.34 10.19 -0.33
CA ARG A 30 -13.62 11.03 0.66
C ARG A 30 -12.68 10.23 1.56
N ALA A 31 -12.75 8.90 1.53
CA ALA A 31 -11.97 8.06 2.43
C ALA A 31 -10.49 7.99 2.01
N ARG A 32 -9.64 7.76 3.01
CA ARG A 32 -8.27 7.30 2.79
C ARG A 32 -8.32 5.81 2.47
N VAL A 33 -7.93 5.44 1.26
CA VAL A 33 -7.81 4.04 0.86
C VAL A 33 -6.35 3.66 1.01
N ARG A 34 -6.05 2.83 2.00
CA ARG A 34 -4.68 2.45 2.34
C ARG A 34 -4.32 1.12 1.70
N LEU A 35 -3.28 1.16 0.86
CA LEU A 35 -2.62 -0.04 0.38
C LEU A 35 -1.65 -0.50 1.48
N SER A 36 -2.01 -1.56 2.20
CA SER A 36 -1.36 -1.96 3.46
C SER A 36 -0.54 -3.26 3.32
N ALA A 37 -1.06 -4.38 3.85
CA ALA A 37 -0.36 -5.65 3.90
C ALA A 37 -0.27 -6.31 2.52
N GLY A 38 0.75 -7.15 2.31
CA GLY A 38 0.96 -7.89 1.07
C GLY A 38 1.60 -7.10 -0.07
N ARG A 39 1.91 -5.81 0.13
CA ARG A 39 2.57 -4.99 -0.92
C ARG A 39 3.89 -5.55 -1.41
N GLN A 40 4.67 -6.17 -0.54
CA GLN A 40 5.95 -6.77 -0.90
C GLN A 40 5.78 -7.89 -1.94
N GLU A 41 4.65 -8.60 -1.90
CA GLU A 41 4.30 -9.66 -2.85
C GLU A 41 3.67 -9.09 -4.13
N LEU A 42 3.23 -7.82 -4.12
CA LEU A 42 2.73 -7.12 -5.29
C LEU A 42 3.90 -6.55 -6.12
N GLY A 43 4.01 -7.00 -7.37
CA GLY A 43 4.95 -6.42 -8.32
C GLY A 43 4.74 -4.91 -8.52
N ARG A 44 5.82 -4.21 -8.90
CA ARG A 44 5.86 -2.75 -9.07
C ARG A 44 4.71 -2.20 -9.92
N ALA A 45 4.40 -2.86 -11.04
CA ALA A 45 3.32 -2.46 -11.95
C ALA A 45 1.95 -2.53 -11.29
N VAL A 46 1.70 -3.55 -10.46
CA VAL A 46 0.43 -3.71 -9.74
C VAL A 46 0.27 -2.64 -8.68
N GLN A 47 1.33 -2.31 -7.96
CA GLN A 47 1.30 -1.20 -7.00
C GLN A 47 1.01 0.14 -7.68
N ALA A 48 1.62 0.41 -8.84
CA ALA A 48 1.31 1.59 -9.65
C ALA A 48 -0.18 1.63 -10.05
N MET A 49 -0.72 0.50 -10.52
CA MET A 49 -2.15 0.39 -10.84
C MET A 49 -3.04 0.62 -9.61
N CYS A 50 -2.65 0.17 -8.41
CA CYS A 50 -3.40 0.43 -7.19
C CYS A 50 -3.46 1.92 -6.84
N PHE A 51 -2.35 2.65 -7.00
CA PHE A 51 -2.36 4.12 -6.82
C PHE A 51 -3.25 4.80 -7.87
N GLN A 52 -3.16 4.39 -9.13
CA GLN A 52 -4.01 4.89 -10.20
C GLN A 52 -5.50 4.60 -9.95
N ALA A 53 -5.81 3.43 -9.38
CA ALA A 53 -7.18 3.02 -9.04
C ALA A 53 -7.78 3.79 -7.87
N GLY A 54 -6.95 4.44 -7.04
CA GLY A 54 -7.42 5.35 -5.99
C GLY A 54 -6.85 5.12 -4.59
N ALA A 55 -5.87 4.22 -4.43
CA ALA A 55 -5.10 4.15 -3.18
C ALA A 55 -4.34 5.47 -2.96
N ASN A 56 -4.36 5.99 -1.73
CA ASN A 56 -3.74 7.26 -1.38
C ASN A 56 -3.09 7.28 0.01
N SER A 57 -2.73 6.10 0.51
CA SER A 57 -2.01 5.88 1.76
C SER A 57 -1.29 4.53 1.69
N ILE A 58 -0.10 4.44 2.28
CA ILE A 58 0.67 3.20 2.48
C ILE A 58 1.25 3.17 3.89
N PHE A 59 1.65 1.99 4.36
CA PHE A 59 2.59 1.89 5.47
C PHE A 59 4.02 2.09 4.94
N TYR A 60 4.78 2.91 5.66
CA TYR A 60 6.14 3.29 5.29
C TYR A 60 7.08 2.94 6.44
N GLY A 61 8.13 2.17 6.16
CA GLY A 61 9.03 1.58 7.15
C GLY A 61 9.47 0.18 6.72
N GLU A 62 10.32 -0.46 7.52
CA GLU A 62 10.95 -1.75 7.16
C GLU A 62 10.05 -2.95 7.49
N GLN A 63 9.17 -2.82 8.50
CA GLN A 63 8.29 -3.89 8.96
C GLN A 63 6.87 -3.35 9.19
N LEU A 64 5.89 -4.23 9.00
CA LEU A 64 4.51 -4.01 9.46
C LEU A 64 4.41 -4.42 10.94
N LEU A 65 3.55 -5.41 11.25
CA LEU A 65 3.44 -5.98 12.59
C LEU A 65 4.36 -7.18 12.76
N THR A 66 4.28 -8.16 11.86
CA THR A 66 5.03 -9.43 11.95
C THR A 66 5.66 -9.85 10.62
N THR A 67 5.41 -9.10 9.54
CA THR A 67 5.90 -9.37 8.19
C THR A 67 6.69 -8.19 7.66
N GLY A 68 7.59 -8.45 6.71
CA GLY A 68 8.31 -7.42 5.99
C GLY A 68 7.37 -6.44 5.29
N ASN A 69 7.87 -5.22 5.08
CA ASN A 69 7.24 -4.17 4.27
C ASN A 69 8.20 -3.82 3.12
N PRO A 70 7.71 -3.29 1.97
CA PRO A 70 8.62 -2.76 0.96
C PRO A 70 9.59 -1.74 1.56
N GLU A 71 10.84 -1.80 1.11
CA GLU A 71 11.88 -0.89 1.57
C GLU A 71 11.49 0.56 1.28
N ALA A 72 11.75 1.42 2.26
CA ALA A 72 11.47 2.86 2.21
C ALA A 72 11.96 3.53 0.91
N GLU A 73 13.13 3.15 0.41
CA GLU A 73 13.70 3.72 -0.82
C GLU A 73 12.96 3.27 -2.08
N GLN A 74 12.47 2.03 -2.12
CA GLN A 74 11.67 1.53 -3.24
C GLN A 74 10.33 2.27 -3.33
N ASP A 75 9.72 2.57 -2.18
CA ASP A 75 8.51 3.38 -2.08
C ASP A 75 8.73 4.81 -2.57
N ARG A 76 9.83 5.45 -2.15
CA ARG A 76 10.20 6.79 -2.61
C ARG A 76 10.37 6.83 -4.13
N LYS A 77 11.11 5.88 -4.69
CA LYS A 77 11.35 5.79 -6.12
C LYS A 77 10.05 5.56 -6.91
N LEU A 78 9.18 4.67 -6.43
CA LEU A 78 7.88 4.44 -7.06
C LEU A 78 7.00 5.69 -7.05
N LEU A 79 6.87 6.35 -5.89
CA LEU A 79 6.04 7.55 -5.77
C LEU A 79 6.57 8.70 -6.65
N ALA A 80 7.90 8.86 -6.73
CA ALA A 80 8.53 9.85 -7.59
C ALA A 80 8.27 9.60 -9.08
N GLU A 81 8.43 8.36 -9.55
CA GLU A 81 8.15 8.00 -10.95
C GLU A 81 6.68 8.18 -11.33
N LEU A 82 5.75 7.96 -10.39
CA LEU A 82 4.32 8.19 -10.59
C LEU A 82 3.91 9.66 -10.42
N GLY A 83 4.83 10.57 -10.08
CA GLY A 83 4.54 11.98 -9.85
C GLY A 83 3.67 12.24 -8.61
N LEU A 84 3.63 11.32 -7.65
CA LEU A 84 2.78 11.40 -6.47
C LEU A 84 3.44 12.24 -5.37
N LYS A 85 2.67 13.19 -4.81
CA LYS A 85 3.13 14.05 -3.72
C LYS A 85 2.92 13.38 -2.37
N THR A 86 3.98 13.28 -1.58
CA THR A 86 3.89 12.87 -0.18
C THR A 86 3.52 14.07 0.69
N LYS A 87 2.72 13.84 1.75
CA LYS A 87 2.55 14.86 2.78
C LYS A 87 3.83 14.89 3.61
N GLN A 88 4.48 16.06 3.70
CA GLN A 88 5.52 16.26 4.69
C GLN A 88 4.92 16.12 6.09
N SER A 89 5.58 15.36 6.95
CA SER A 89 5.25 15.33 8.37
C SER A 89 5.51 16.72 8.95
N CYS A 90 4.47 17.36 9.46
CA CYS A 90 4.64 18.51 10.34
C CYS A 90 5.38 17.99 11.57
N LYS A 91 6.55 18.56 11.90
CA LYS A 91 7.19 18.30 13.19
C LYS A 91 6.22 18.84 14.24
N ALA A 92 5.55 17.96 14.97
CA ALA A 92 4.93 18.35 16.22
C ALA A 92 6.10 18.70 17.14
N GLU A 93 6.36 19.99 17.34
CA GLU A 93 7.20 20.42 18.45
C GLU A 93 6.51 19.93 19.71
N VAL A 94 7.12 18.95 20.37
CA VAL A 94 6.76 18.59 21.73
C VAL A 94 7.17 19.80 22.56
N LEU A 95 6.18 20.63 22.91
CA LEU A 95 6.35 21.65 23.93
C LEU A 95 6.61 20.90 25.24
N VAL A 96 7.88 20.87 25.64
CA VAL A 96 8.32 20.47 26.99
C VAL A 96 8.18 21.68 27.90
#